data_AF-A0AA51CAJ2-F1
#
_entry.id   AF-A0AA51CAJ2-F1
#
_cell.length_a   1.000
_cell.length_b   1.000
_cell.length_c   1.000
_cell.angle_alpha   90.00
_cell.angle_beta   90.00
_cell.angle_gamma   90.00
#
_symmetry.space_group_name_H-M   'P 1'
#
loop_
_entity.id
_entity.type
_entity.pdbx_description
1 polymer ?
#
loop_
_entity_poly.entity_id
_entity_poly.type
_entity_poly.pdbx_seq_one_letter_code
_entity_poly.pdbx_strand_id
1 'polypeptide(L)'
;MAQIYKKLEIDVNKEVMAIITAVQKDAKSRYLDVVLLDGSTAINLTGHEVGIYGKKADGTEIYNNGVITEATNGRCQFELTDQALAVAQDLEVQIVIYHNNVEILQSLPFKIKVVKSLISEGAVESSNEYGALVVLYQNLYEAYDLMTTMVQNIGVPGAIAAGLTIDTMWDAWEFMCNYLKVDLTNLLQNAINNNSVDGVIQRIGETTDTGATENTGGVLGKLNTLLTRGCIKSVQRGLRSGASGTSAAIEIIIKSVDPSKCFVILNNGGIGSGSTSFSYIYSLTDVMLKISPNYYVSGSFYHFYVSWQVVEFY
;
A
#
# COMPACT_ATOMS: atom_id res chain seq x y z
N MET A 1 -54.99 20.75 -8.51
CA MET A 1 -56.01 19.77 -8.07
C MET A 1 -57.34 20.50 -7.93
N ALA A 2 -58.46 19.85 -8.21
CA ALA A 2 -59.78 20.45 -8.02
C ALA A 2 -60.12 20.50 -6.52
N GLN A 3 -60.66 21.62 -6.04
CA GLN A 3 -61.07 21.82 -4.65
C GLN A 3 -62.58 22.11 -4.60
N ILE A 4 -63.27 21.51 -3.63
CA ILE A 4 -64.70 21.74 -3.41
C ILE A 4 -64.90 22.30 -2.01
N TYR A 5 -65.62 23.41 -1.93
CA TYR A 5 -65.99 24.08 -0.69
C TYR A 5 -67.50 23.98 -0.49
N LYS A 6 -67.92 23.55 0.70
CA LYS A 6 -69.32 23.59 1.10
C LYS A 6 -69.48 24.59 2.23
N LYS A 7 -70.12 25.72 1.93
CA LYS A 7 -70.40 26.78 2.90
C LYS A 7 -71.53 26.35 3.84
N LEU A 8 -71.33 26.51 5.14
CA LEU A 8 -72.30 26.27 6.18
C LEU A 8 -72.32 27.42 7.19
N GLU A 9 -73.51 27.83 7.63
CA GLU A 9 -73.69 28.78 8.73
C GLU A 9 -74.05 28.00 9.98
N ILE A 10 -73.27 28.17 11.05
CA ILE A 10 -73.45 27.47 12.33
C ILE A 10 -73.66 28.53 13.39
N ASP A 11 -74.86 28.56 13.97
CA ASP A 11 -75.12 29.27 15.21
C ASP A 11 -74.72 28.36 16.37
N VAL A 12 -73.74 28.78 17.18
CA VAL A 12 -73.16 27.96 18.25
C VAL A 12 -74.19 27.50 19.28
N ASN A 13 -75.31 28.23 19.38
CA ASN A 13 -76.40 27.97 20.33
C ASN A 13 -77.59 27.19 19.72
N LYS A 14 -77.49 26.75 18.45
CA LYS A 14 -78.57 26.02 17.76
C LYS A 14 -78.07 24.73 17.10
N GLU A 15 -78.98 23.77 16.96
CA GLU A 15 -78.68 22.54 16.23
C GLU A 15 -78.40 22.80 14.75
N VAL A 16 -77.37 22.13 14.23
CA VAL A 16 -76.99 22.21 12.81
C VAL A 16 -77.83 21.22 12.01
N MET A 17 -78.78 21.74 11.22
CA MET A 17 -79.72 20.94 10.41
C MET A 17 -79.22 20.64 8.98
N ALA A 18 -78.03 21.14 8.59
CA ALA A 18 -77.50 20.97 7.25
C ALA A 18 -76.88 19.58 7.04
N ILE A 19 -77.24 18.92 5.94
CA ILE A 19 -76.61 17.64 5.55
C ILE A 19 -75.29 17.94 4.85
N ILE A 20 -74.16 17.66 5.52
CA ILE A 20 -72.82 17.69 4.91
C ILE A 20 -72.48 16.28 4.41
N THR A 21 -71.98 16.18 3.18
CA THR A 21 -71.57 14.92 2.57
C THR A 21 -70.13 15.00 2.09
N ALA A 22 -69.33 14.00 2.44
CA ALA A 22 -67.95 13.82 2.00
C ALA A 22 -67.76 12.41 1.44
N VAL A 23 -66.77 12.21 0.57
CA VAL A 23 -66.46 10.89 0.01
C VAL A 23 -65.28 10.30 0.76
N GLN A 24 -65.37 9.01 1.08
CA GLN A 24 -64.35 8.27 1.83
C GLN A 24 -62.97 8.38 1.15
N LYS A 25 -61.92 8.66 1.93
CA LYS A 25 -60.51 8.75 1.48
C LYS A 25 -60.19 9.89 0.49
N ASP A 26 -61.09 10.85 0.29
CA ASP A 26 -60.72 12.09 -0.38
C ASP A 26 -59.67 12.81 0.47
N ALA A 27 -58.52 13.15 -0.14
CA ALA A 27 -57.41 13.83 0.52
C ALA A 27 -57.12 15.16 -0.18
N LYS A 28 -56.86 16.22 0.60
CA LYS A 28 -56.42 17.55 0.11
C LYS A 28 -57.35 18.20 -0.93
N SER A 29 -58.62 17.80 -0.96
CA SER A 29 -59.59 18.21 -2.00
C SER A 29 -60.93 18.71 -1.44
N ARG A 30 -61.27 18.37 -0.18
CA ARG A 30 -62.51 18.79 0.49
C ARG A 30 -62.23 19.61 1.73
N TYR A 31 -62.89 20.75 1.81
CA TYR A 31 -62.86 21.64 2.96
C TYR A 31 -64.28 21.94 3.42
N LEU A 32 -64.47 21.92 4.74
CA LEU A 32 -65.67 22.43 5.38
C LEU A 32 -65.49 23.93 5.60
N ASP A 33 -66.30 24.75 4.94
CA ASP A 33 -66.26 26.21 5.03
C ASP A 33 -67.41 26.68 5.90
N VAL A 34 -67.10 27.32 7.03
CA VAL A 34 -68.06 27.60 8.10
C VAL A 34 -68.08 29.09 8.42
N VAL A 35 -69.28 29.62 8.66
CA VAL A 35 -69.49 30.92 9.30
C VAL A 35 -70.05 30.68 10.70
N LEU A 36 -69.31 31.08 11.72
CA LEU A 36 -69.70 30.94 13.13
C LEU A 36 -70.51 32.15 13.58
N LEU A 37 -71.70 31.88 14.11
CA LEU A 37 -72.68 32.87 14.54
C LEU A 37 -73.06 32.66 16.01
N ASP A 38 -73.42 33.72 16.71
CA ASP A 38 -74.12 33.70 18.00
C ASP A 38 -75.42 34.50 17.86
N GLY A 39 -76.57 33.83 17.93
CA GLY A 39 -77.87 34.48 17.82
C GLY A 39 -78.08 35.21 16.47
N SER A 40 -77.52 34.67 15.38
CA SER A 40 -77.47 35.26 14.02
C SER A 40 -76.47 36.43 13.83
N THR A 41 -75.62 36.72 14.82
CA THR A 41 -74.53 37.71 14.69
C THR A 41 -73.21 36.99 14.48
N ALA A 42 -72.38 37.43 13.53
CA ALA A 42 -71.09 36.80 13.28
C ALA A 42 -70.13 36.96 14.47
N ILE A 43 -69.48 35.86 14.86
CA ILE A 43 -68.47 35.85 15.91
C ILE A 43 -67.16 36.39 15.33
N ASN A 44 -66.60 37.45 15.90
CA ASN A 44 -65.30 37.98 15.45
C ASN A 44 -64.15 37.09 15.94
N LEU A 45 -63.44 36.46 15.00
CA LEU A 45 -62.34 35.52 15.27
C LEU A 45 -60.95 36.20 15.30
N THR A 46 -60.89 37.53 15.34
CA THR A 46 -59.60 38.25 15.38
C THR A 46 -58.84 37.88 16.65
N GLY A 47 -57.60 37.40 16.50
CA GLY A 47 -56.78 36.94 17.63
C GLY A 47 -57.20 35.60 18.24
N HIS A 48 -58.03 34.82 17.54
CA HIS A 48 -58.45 33.48 17.94
C HIS A 48 -57.86 32.42 17.03
N GLU A 49 -57.91 31.16 17.48
CA GLU A 49 -57.64 29.97 16.68
C GLU A 49 -58.90 29.10 16.64
N VAL A 50 -59.04 28.29 15.60
CA VAL A 50 -60.17 27.36 15.48
C VAL A 50 -59.69 25.95 15.22
N GLY A 51 -60.37 24.98 15.79
CA GLY A 51 -60.14 23.55 15.56
C GLY A 51 -61.46 22.82 15.33
N ILE A 52 -61.39 21.68 14.66
CA ILE A 52 -62.50 20.74 14.56
C ILE A 52 -62.08 19.42 15.20
N TYR A 53 -62.86 18.98 16.18
CA TYR A 53 -62.76 17.64 16.73
C TYR A 53 -63.82 16.76 16.09
N GLY A 54 -63.50 15.50 15.90
CA GLY A 54 -64.47 14.53 15.44
C GLY A 54 -64.25 13.15 16.02
N LYS A 55 -65.33 12.37 16.05
CA LYS A 55 -65.33 10.96 16.40
C LYS A 55 -65.95 10.17 15.27
N LYS A 56 -65.18 9.21 14.75
CA LYS A 56 -65.63 8.30 13.72
C LYS A 56 -66.51 7.20 14.31
N ALA A 57 -67.26 6.52 13.45
CA ALA A 57 -68.10 5.41 13.86
C ALA A 57 -67.33 4.20 14.41
N ASP A 58 -66.05 4.05 14.06
CA ASP A 58 -65.15 3.03 14.64
C ASP A 58 -64.65 3.40 16.05
N GLY A 59 -65.06 4.56 16.58
CA GLY A 59 -64.70 5.06 17.90
C GLY A 59 -63.40 5.85 17.94
N THR A 60 -62.64 5.93 16.84
CA THR A 60 -61.39 6.71 16.79
C THR A 60 -61.65 8.20 16.58
N GLU A 61 -60.84 9.02 17.24
CA GLU A 61 -60.99 10.48 17.28
C GLU A 61 -60.03 11.16 16.30
N ILE A 62 -60.43 12.34 15.82
CA ILE A 62 -59.63 13.20 14.94
C ILE A 62 -59.67 14.63 15.47
N TYR A 63 -58.55 15.34 15.31
CA TYR A 63 -58.44 16.76 15.57
C TYR A 63 -57.69 17.43 14.43
N ASN A 64 -58.32 18.39 13.78
CA ASN A 64 -57.72 19.17 12.71
C ASN A 64 -57.78 20.66 13.05
N ASN A 65 -56.65 21.35 12.91
CA ASN A 65 -56.62 22.81 12.98
C ASN A 65 -57.36 23.41 11.78
N GLY A 66 -58.14 24.46 12.01
CA GLY A 66 -58.79 25.23 10.96
C GLY A 66 -58.00 26.46 10.55
N VAL A 67 -58.38 27.04 9.43
CA VAL A 67 -57.84 28.29 8.89
C VAL A 67 -58.93 29.35 8.92
N ILE A 68 -58.68 30.47 9.61
CA ILE A 68 -59.61 31.61 9.60
C ILE A 68 -59.45 32.35 8.27
N THR A 69 -60.51 32.41 7.48
CA THR A 69 -60.49 33.04 6.15
C THR A 69 -61.04 34.47 6.17
N GLU A 70 -62.00 34.77 7.06
CA GLU A 70 -62.49 36.14 7.27
C GLU A 70 -62.81 36.35 8.76
N ALA A 71 -61.86 36.89 9.51
CA ALA A 71 -61.94 36.98 10.97
C ALA A 71 -63.12 37.83 11.46
N THR A 72 -63.36 39.00 10.85
CA THR A 72 -64.45 39.91 11.25
C THR A 72 -65.84 39.37 10.95
N ASN A 73 -65.96 38.43 10.01
CA ASN A 73 -67.21 37.80 9.59
C ASN A 73 -67.37 36.39 10.15
N GLY A 74 -66.50 35.94 11.05
CA GLY A 74 -66.58 34.62 11.67
C GLY A 74 -66.37 33.44 10.72
N ARG A 75 -65.74 33.65 9.56
CA ARG A 75 -65.57 32.60 8.54
C ARG A 75 -64.24 31.87 8.71
N CYS A 76 -64.31 30.54 8.75
CA CYS A 76 -63.16 29.65 8.84
C CYS A 76 -63.35 28.36 8.04
N GLN A 77 -62.25 27.67 7.76
CA GLN A 77 -62.21 26.47 6.96
C GLN A 77 -61.47 25.33 7.66
N PHE A 78 -61.98 24.11 7.52
CA PHE A 78 -61.35 22.91 8.06
C PHE A 78 -61.12 21.90 6.95
N GLU A 79 -59.91 21.33 6.87
CA GLU A 79 -59.63 20.23 5.96
C GLU A 79 -60.30 18.94 6.44
N LEU A 80 -61.03 18.28 5.55
CA LEU A 80 -61.53 16.93 5.78
C LEU A 80 -60.47 15.95 5.28
N THR A 81 -59.58 15.51 6.17
CA THR A 81 -58.44 14.64 5.84
C THR A 81 -58.88 13.23 5.44
N ASP A 82 -58.00 12.50 4.76
CA ASP A 82 -58.16 11.08 4.45
C ASP A 82 -58.46 10.24 5.70
N GLN A 83 -57.81 10.56 6.82
CA GLN A 83 -58.00 9.91 8.11
C GLN A 83 -59.36 10.23 8.75
N ALA A 84 -59.85 11.47 8.59
CA ALA A 84 -61.18 11.86 9.05
C ALA A 84 -62.28 11.18 8.23
N LEU A 85 -62.02 10.95 6.94
CA LEU A 85 -62.93 10.30 6.00
C LEU A 85 -62.65 8.80 5.81
N ALA A 86 -61.88 8.16 6.71
CA ALA A 86 -61.45 6.78 6.55
C ALA A 86 -62.58 5.76 6.69
N VAL A 87 -63.62 6.08 7.47
CA VAL A 87 -64.78 5.20 7.74
C VAL A 87 -65.99 5.71 6.98
N ALA A 88 -66.61 4.88 6.13
CA ALA A 88 -67.78 5.22 5.32
C ALA A 88 -69.09 5.21 6.14
N GLN A 89 -69.14 6.06 7.17
CA GLN A 89 -70.31 6.27 8.05
C GLN A 89 -70.31 7.72 8.55
N ASP A 90 -71.32 8.12 9.32
CA ASP A 90 -71.40 9.46 9.88
C ASP A 90 -70.19 9.75 10.79
N LEU A 91 -69.48 10.84 10.49
CA LEU A 91 -68.46 11.44 11.34
C LEU A 91 -69.15 12.50 12.21
N GLU A 92 -69.15 12.29 13.52
CA GLU A 92 -69.67 13.26 14.48
C GLU A 92 -68.57 14.27 14.80
N VAL A 93 -68.84 15.57 14.69
CA VAL A 93 -67.85 16.63 14.81
C VAL A 93 -68.35 17.79 15.67
N GLN A 94 -67.40 18.55 16.20
CA GLN A 94 -67.64 19.77 16.96
C GLN A 94 -66.54 20.79 16.63
N ILE A 95 -66.92 22.06 16.49
CA ILE A 95 -65.96 23.14 16.26
C ILE A 95 -65.62 23.80 17.59
N VAL A 96 -64.35 24.08 17.78
CA VAL A 96 -63.80 24.70 18.99
C VAL A 96 -63.06 25.97 18.62
N ILE A 97 -63.30 27.02 19.40
CA ILE A 97 -62.56 28.29 19.32
C ILE A 97 -61.62 28.37 20.52
N TYR A 98 -60.38 28.78 20.25
CA TYR A 98 -59.33 28.98 21.24
C TYR A 98 -58.88 30.44 21.27
N HIS A 99 -58.44 30.89 22.44
CA HIS A 99 -57.70 32.14 22.61
C HIS A 99 -56.50 31.88 23.53
N ASN A 100 -55.29 32.21 23.09
CA ASN A 100 -54.04 31.94 23.83
C ASN A 100 -53.92 30.48 24.33
N ASN A 101 -54.24 29.49 23.48
CA ASN A 101 -54.26 28.06 23.81
C ASN A 101 -55.26 27.64 24.91
N VAL A 102 -56.22 28.49 25.28
CA VAL A 102 -57.32 28.13 26.18
C VAL A 102 -58.59 27.97 25.35
N GLU A 103 -59.30 26.86 25.56
CA GLU A 103 -60.62 26.63 24.95
C GLU A 103 -61.61 27.66 25.51
N ILE A 104 -62.29 28.38 24.61
CA ILE A 104 -63.22 29.44 25.01
C ILE A 104 -64.67 29.16 24.62
N LEU A 105 -64.90 28.43 23.52
CA LEU A 105 -66.24 28.17 23.01
C LEU A 105 -66.25 26.91 22.14
N GLN A 106 -67.31 26.11 22.27
CA GLN A 106 -67.56 24.97 21.41
C GLN A 106 -68.96 25.08 20.78
N SER A 107 -69.10 24.64 19.52
CA SER A 107 -70.43 24.48 18.89
C SER A 107 -71.19 23.30 19.50
N LEU A 108 -72.49 23.15 19.24
CA LEU A 108 -73.13 21.85 19.43
C LEU A 108 -72.55 20.80 18.45
N PRO A 109 -72.48 19.50 18.83
CA PRO A 109 -72.06 18.45 17.92
C PRO A 109 -72.98 18.33 16.69
N PHE A 110 -72.40 18.04 15.53
CA PHE A 110 -73.12 17.82 14.28
C PHE A 110 -72.47 16.72 13.43
N LYS A 111 -73.15 16.26 12.38
CA LYS A 111 -72.70 15.09 11.60
C LYS A 111 -72.30 15.44 10.17
N ILE A 112 -71.20 14.85 9.73
CA ILE A 112 -70.75 14.80 8.35
C ILE A 112 -70.97 13.39 7.82
N LYS A 113 -71.79 13.23 6.78
CA LYS A 113 -72.05 11.93 6.16
C LYS A 113 -70.89 11.53 5.25
N VAL A 114 -70.12 10.51 5.62
CA VAL A 114 -69.06 9.96 4.77
C VAL A 114 -69.63 8.85 3.89
N VAL A 115 -69.64 9.07 2.57
CA VAL A 115 -70.11 8.12 1.57
C VAL A 115 -68.95 7.25 1.09
N LYS A 116 -69.16 5.94 1.03
CA LYS A 116 -68.15 4.97 0.57
C LYS A 116 -67.62 5.32 -0.82
N SER A 117 -66.29 5.33 -0.98
CA SER A 117 -65.67 5.47 -2.30
C SER A 117 -65.77 4.17 -3.10
N LEU A 118 -65.98 4.29 -4.41
CA LEU A 118 -65.95 3.15 -5.33
C LEU A 118 -64.52 2.75 -5.71
N ILE A 119 -63.53 3.61 -5.47
CA ILE A 119 -62.11 3.37 -5.75
C ILE A 119 -61.51 2.64 -4.54
N SER A 120 -61.12 1.37 -4.72
CA SER A 120 -60.57 0.53 -3.65
C SER A 120 -59.03 0.57 -3.63
N GLU A 121 -58.43 0.66 -2.44
CA GLU A 121 -56.97 0.68 -2.22
C GLU A 121 -56.25 -0.50 -2.86
N GLY A 122 -56.83 -1.70 -2.80
CA GLY A 122 -56.21 -2.90 -3.37
C GLY A 122 -55.95 -2.83 -4.88
N ALA A 123 -56.71 -2.02 -5.63
CA ALA A 123 -56.48 -1.83 -7.07
C ALA A 123 -55.28 -0.92 -7.37
N VAL A 124 -55.02 0.06 -6.49
CA VAL A 124 -53.90 1.01 -6.63
C VAL A 124 -52.62 0.41 -6.08
N GLU A 125 -52.68 -0.25 -4.91
CA GLU A 125 -51.52 -0.94 -4.33
C GLU A 125 -51.04 -2.08 -5.21
N SER A 126 -51.93 -2.93 -5.73
CA SER A 126 -51.55 -4.02 -6.65
C SER A 126 -50.87 -3.53 -7.93
N SER A 127 -51.26 -2.36 -8.44
CA SER A 127 -50.62 -1.75 -9.61
C SER A 127 -49.20 -1.25 -9.29
N ASN A 128 -49.01 -0.65 -8.12
CA ASN A 128 -47.69 -0.19 -7.66
C ASN A 128 -46.76 -1.36 -7.32
N GLU A 129 -47.27 -2.41 -6.67
CA GLU A 129 -46.55 -3.64 -6.34
C GLU A 129 -46.12 -4.39 -7.59
N TYR A 130 -47.01 -4.50 -8.59
CA TYR A 130 -46.66 -5.10 -9.88
C TYR A 130 -45.55 -4.30 -10.58
N GLY A 131 -45.62 -2.97 -10.58
CA GLY A 131 -44.58 -2.11 -11.13
C GLY A 131 -43.22 -2.31 -10.42
N ALA A 132 -43.22 -2.37 -9.08
CA ALA A 132 -42.01 -2.62 -8.30
C ALA A 132 -41.41 -4.00 -8.59
N LEU A 133 -42.26 -5.02 -8.76
CA LEU A 133 -41.82 -6.38 -9.08
C LEU A 133 -41.18 -6.46 -10.48
N VAL A 134 -41.75 -5.77 -11.47
CA VAL A 134 -41.18 -5.68 -12.83
C VAL A 134 -39.80 -5.01 -12.82
N VAL A 135 -39.65 -3.91 -12.08
CA VAL A 135 -38.36 -3.20 -11.94
C VAL A 135 -37.33 -4.10 -11.25
N LEU A 136 -37.70 -4.79 -10.18
CA LEU A 136 -36.80 -5.74 -9.50
C LEU A 136 -36.34 -6.85 -10.45
N TYR A 137 -37.25 -7.40 -11.25
CA TYR A 137 -36.94 -8.43 -12.23
C TYR A 137 -35.96 -7.91 -13.29
N GLN A 138 -36.16 -6.69 -13.80
CA GLN A 138 -35.26 -6.04 -14.75
C GLN A 138 -33.83 -5.90 -14.17
N ASN A 139 -33.72 -5.41 -12.93
CA ASN A 139 -32.44 -5.25 -12.25
C ASN A 139 -31.71 -6.58 -12.04
N LEU A 140 -32.44 -7.66 -11.73
CA LEU A 140 -31.87 -9.00 -11.61
C LEU A 140 -31.34 -9.52 -12.95
N TYR A 141 -32.04 -9.26 -14.05
CA TYR A 141 -31.57 -9.62 -15.38
C TYR A 141 -30.29 -8.87 -15.77
N GLU A 142 -30.23 -7.56 -15.51
CA GLU A 142 -29.04 -6.76 -15.77
C GLU A 142 -27.84 -7.22 -14.93
N ALA A 143 -28.07 -7.54 -13.65
CA ALA A 143 -27.04 -8.10 -12.78
C ALA A 143 -26.53 -9.46 -13.29
N TYR A 144 -27.43 -10.32 -13.76
CA TYR A 144 -27.07 -11.62 -14.33
C TYR A 144 -26.25 -11.48 -15.62
N ASP A 145 -26.64 -10.57 -16.51
CA ASP A 145 -25.90 -10.29 -17.75
C ASP A 145 -24.51 -9.72 -17.46
N LEU A 146 -24.41 -8.81 -16.49
CA LEU A 146 -23.13 -8.28 -16.02
C LEU A 146 -22.23 -9.39 -15.45
N MET A 147 -22.75 -10.27 -14.58
CA MET A 147 -21.99 -11.40 -14.04
C MET A 147 -21.53 -12.35 -15.15
N THR A 148 -22.38 -12.60 -16.15
CA THR A 148 -22.05 -13.42 -17.32
C THR A 148 -20.91 -12.80 -18.12
N THR A 149 -20.97 -11.48 -18.36
CA THR A 149 -19.92 -10.71 -19.04
C THR A 149 -18.61 -10.73 -18.24
N MET A 150 -18.66 -10.59 -16.91
CA MET A 150 -17.48 -10.68 -16.05
C MET A 150 -16.78 -12.04 -16.19
N VAL A 151 -17.54 -13.15 -16.15
CA VAL A 151 -17.00 -14.50 -16.33
C VAL A 151 -16.38 -14.68 -17.71
N GLN A 152 -17.01 -14.17 -18.78
CA GLN A 152 -16.46 -14.23 -20.14
C GLN A 152 -15.16 -13.44 -20.29
N ASN A 153 -15.09 -12.23 -19.71
CA ASN A 153 -13.91 -11.38 -19.80
C ASN A 153 -12.74 -11.89 -18.95
N ILE A 154 -13.01 -12.49 -17.79
CA ILE A 154 -11.99 -13.13 -16.95
C ILE A 154 -11.52 -14.45 -17.57
N GLY A 155 -12.43 -15.17 -18.24
CA GLY A 155 -12.20 -16.49 -18.78
C GLY A 155 -12.36 -17.60 -17.73
N VAL A 156 -12.37 -18.85 -18.20
CA VAL A 156 -12.35 -20.04 -17.34
C VAL A 156 -10.91 -20.45 -17.03
N PRO A 157 -10.62 -20.96 -15.81
CA PRO A 157 -9.29 -21.45 -15.47
C PRO A 157 -8.78 -22.49 -16.49
N GLY A 158 -7.61 -22.23 -17.07
CA GLY A 158 -6.94 -23.18 -17.97
C GLY A 158 -6.22 -24.30 -17.21
N ALA A 159 -5.62 -25.24 -17.94
CA ALA A 159 -4.96 -26.43 -17.36
C ALA A 159 -3.83 -26.10 -16.35
N ILE A 160 -3.11 -25.00 -16.54
CA ILE A 160 -2.06 -24.54 -15.60
C ILE A 160 -2.68 -24.05 -14.29
N ALA A 161 -3.76 -23.27 -14.38
CA ALA A 161 -4.49 -22.78 -13.22
C ALA A 161 -5.10 -23.94 -12.42
N ALA A 162 -5.55 -25.01 -13.08
CA ALA A 162 -6.07 -26.21 -12.41
C ALA A 162 -4.98 -27.02 -11.64
N GLY A 163 -3.71 -26.87 -12.01
CA GLY A 163 -2.58 -27.47 -11.29
C GLY A 163 -2.10 -26.64 -10.09
N LEU A 164 -2.59 -25.40 -9.97
CA LEU A 164 -2.33 -24.49 -8.86
C LEU A 164 -3.59 -24.44 -8.00
N THR A 165 -3.47 -24.48 -6.67
CA THR A 165 -4.62 -24.35 -5.76
C THR A 165 -5.08 -22.90 -5.67
N ILE A 166 -5.66 -22.39 -6.77
CA ILE A 166 -6.16 -21.02 -6.91
C ILE A 166 -7.67 -21.08 -7.06
N ASP A 167 -8.37 -20.93 -5.94
CA ASP A 167 -9.83 -21.06 -5.89
C ASP A 167 -10.54 -19.73 -6.22
N THR A 168 -9.86 -18.60 -5.99
CA THR A 168 -10.38 -17.25 -6.20
C THR A 168 -9.41 -16.35 -6.96
N MET A 169 -9.94 -15.24 -7.49
CA MET A 169 -9.10 -14.18 -8.10
C MET A 169 -8.11 -13.59 -7.09
N TRP A 170 -8.48 -13.51 -5.81
CA TRP A 170 -7.59 -13.03 -4.75
C TRP A 170 -6.42 -13.99 -4.52
N ASP A 171 -6.66 -15.30 -4.54
CA ASP A 171 -5.59 -16.30 -4.47
C ASP A 171 -4.61 -16.16 -5.65
N ALA A 172 -5.13 -15.84 -6.83
CA ALA A 172 -4.30 -15.60 -8.02
C ALA A 172 -3.42 -14.35 -7.86
N TRP A 173 -3.97 -13.27 -7.32
CA TRP A 173 -3.23 -12.04 -7.05
C TRP A 173 -2.20 -12.21 -5.94
N GLU A 174 -2.54 -12.94 -4.87
CA GLU A 174 -1.59 -13.27 -3.81
C GLU A 174 -0.44 -14.12 -4.33
N PHE A 175 -0.73 -15.12 -5.16
CA PHE A 175 0.30 -15.94 -5.82
C PHE A 175 1.25 -15.06 -6.64
N MET A 176 0.70 -14.16 -7.47
CA MET A 176 1.48 -13.24 -8.29
C MET A 176 2.36 -12.30 -7.43
N CYS A 177 1.79 -11.74 -6.36
CA CYS A 177 2.51 -10.88 -5.43
C CYS A 177 3.68 -11.61 -4.75
N ASN A 178 3.46 -12.85 -4.32
CA ASN A 178 4.51 -13.67 -3.70
C ASN A 178 5.63 -14.01 -4.69
N TYR A 179 5.27 -14.40 -5.92
CA TYR A 179 6.23 -14.69 -6.98
C TYR A 179 7.10 -13.47 -7.32
N LEU A 180 6.48 -12.30 -7.51
CA LEU A 180 7.21 -11.05 -7.78
C LEU A 180 8.09 -10.62 -6.61
N LYS A 181 7.64 -10.79 -5.37
CA LYS A 181 8.40 -10.37 -4.19
C LYS A 181 9.62 -11.23 -3.94
N VAL A 182 9.48 -12.56 -4.01
CA VAL A 182 10.50 -13.48 -3.53
C VAL A 182 11.37 -13.98 -4.69
N ASP A 183 10.76 -14.54 -5.73
CA ASP A 183 11.51 -15.25 -6.77
C ASP A 183 12.20 -14.28 -7.74
N LEU A 184 11.50 -13.24 -8.19
CA LEU A 184 12.09 -12.26 -9.11
C LEU A 184 13.23 -11.48 -8.43
N THR A 185 13.06 -11.09 -7.16
CA THR A 185 14.11 -10.42 -6.38
C THR A 185 15.36 -11.30 -6.24
N ASN A 186 15.17 -12.59 -5.91
CA ASN A 186 16.28 -13.53 -5.80
C ASN A 186 16.98 -13.76 -7.14
N LEU A 187 16.22 -13.90 -8.23
CA LEU A 187 16.78 -14.04 -9.58
C LEU A 187 17.58 -12.80 -10.00
N LEU A 188 17.06 -11.60 -9.74
CA LEU A 188 17.76 -10.34 -10.02
C LEU A 188 19.03 -10.22 -9.19
N GLN A 189 18.97 -10.54 -7.90
CA GLN A 189 20.15 -10.50 -7.03
C GLN A 189 21.21 -11.52 -7.48
N ASN A 190 20.79 -12.73 -7.87
CA ASN A 190 21.69 -13.74 -8.42
C ASN A 190 22.31 -13.29 -9.74
N ALA A 191 21.52 -12.68 -10.64
CA ALA A 191 22.03 -12.15 -11.91
C ALA A 191 23.02 -11.00 -11.69
N ILE A 192 22.75 -10.10 -10.74
CA ILE A 192 23.68 -9.04 -10.34
C ILE A 192 24.96 -9.64 -9.77
N ASN A 193 24.86 -10.59 -8.83
CA ASN A 193 26.02 -11.22 -8.22
C ASN A 193 26.88 -12.00 -9.25
N ASN A 194 26.25 -12.69 -10.19
CA ASN A 194 26.94 -13.50 -11.20
C ASN A 194 27.55 -12.65 -12.34
N ASN A 195 26.92 -11.52 -12.68
CA ASN A 195 27.50 -10.54 -13.61
C ASN A 195 28.42 -9.54 -12.91
N SER A 196 28.48 -9.56 -11.58
CA SER A 196 29.29 -8.62 -10.84
C SER A 196 30.76 -8.92 -11.09
N VAL A 197 31.45 -7.91 -11.62
CA VAL A 197 32.91 -7.87 -11.70
C VAL A 197 33.55 -7.75 -10.32
N ASP A 198 32.80 -7.74 -9.22
CA ASP A 198 33.31 -7.64 -7.85
C ASP A 198 34.36 -8.71 -7.54
N GLY A 199 34.15 -9.95 -7.99
CA GLY A 199 35.14 -11.02 -7.80
C GLY A 199 36.46 -10.77 -8.57
N VAL A 200 36.41 -10.00 -9.65
CA VAL A 200 37.60 -9.54 -10.40
C VAL A 200 38.21 -8.32 -9.70
N ILE A 201 37.40 -7.35 -9.28
CA ILE A 201 37.83 -6.15 -8.56
C ILE A 201 38.54 -6.54 -7.25
N GLN A 202 37.98 -7.46 -6.47
CA GLN A 202 38.61 -7.98 -5.24
C GLN A 202 39.95 -8.69 -5.51
N ARG A 203 40.08 -9.39 -6.64
CA ARG A 203 41.34 -10.02 -7.04
C ARG A 203 42.36 -9.00 -7.53
N ILE A 204 41.92 -7.91 -8.17
CA ILE A 204 42.80 -6.81 -8.57
C ILE A 204 43.30 -6.06 -7.33
N GLY A 205 42.40 -5.76 -6.38
CA GLY A 205 42.72 -5.01 -5.15
C GLY A 205 42.68 -3.49 -5.35
N GLU A 206 43.13 -2.76 -4.34
CA GLU A 206 43.27 -1.30 -4.38
C GLU A 206 44.72 -0.88 -4.64
N THR A 207 44.92 0.33 -5.18
CA THR A 207 46.27 0.86 -5.46
C THR A 207 47.10 1.09 -4.20
N THR A 208 46.47 1.15 -3.04
CA THR A 208 47.06 1.29 -1.71
C THR A 208 47.43 -0.05 -1.05
N ASP A 209 47.02 -1.19 -1.63
CA ASP A 209 47.29 -2.50 -1.05
C ASP A 209 48.80 -2.78 -0.99
N THR A 210 49.27 -3.33 0.12
CA THR A 210 50.68 -3.70 0.34
C THR A 210 50.80 -5.01 1.12
N GLY A 211 51.99 -5.63 1.13
CA GLY A 211 52.27 -6.80 1.97
C GLY A 211 51.71 -8.14 1.46
N ALA A 212 51.25 -8.18 0.21
CA ALA A 212 50.78 -9.42 -0.41
C ALA A 212 51.92 -10.43 -0.64
N THR A 213 51.57 -11.72 -0.69
CA THR A 213 52.49 -12.86 -0.87
C THR A 213 52.09 -13.67 -2.10
N GLU A 214 52.81 -14.76 -2.38
CA GLU A 214 52.48 -15.66 -3.49
C GLU A 214 51.05 -16.21 -3.38
N ASN A 215 50.60 -16.52 -2.16
CA ASN A 215 49.32 -17.18 -1.90
C ASN A 215 48.24 -16.27 -1.29
N THR A 216 48.54 -14.99 -1.04
CA THR A 216 47.62 -14.09 -0.34
C THR A 216 47.70 -12.66 -0.87
N GLY A 217 46.55 -11.98 -0.97
CA GLY A 217 46.43 -10.59 -1.42
C GLY A 217 46.12 -10.44 -2.92
N GLY A 218 45.62 -9.26 -3.29
CA GLY A 218 45.27 -8.89 -4.67
C GLY A 218 46.48 -8.58 -5.54
N VAL A 219 46.25 -8.47 -6.86
CA VAL A 219 47.29 -8.20 -7.86
C VAL A 219 48.05 -6.91 -7.56
N LEU A 220 47.35 -5.83 -7.21
CA LEU A 220 47.99 -4.55 -6.88
C LEU A 220 48.83 -4.64 -5.61
N GLY A 221 48.39 -5.38 -4.59
CA GLY A 221 49.21 -5.65 -3.41
C GLY A 221 50.51 -6.39 -3.72
N LYS A 222 50.47 -7.36 -4.65
CA LYS A 222 51.67 -8.10 -5.08
C LYS A 222 52.60 -7.21 -5.91
N LEU A 223 52.03 -6.41 -6.82
CA LEU A 223 52.77 -5.45 -7.62
C LEU A 223 53.47 -4.41 -6.75
N ASN A 224 52.76 -3.81 -5.80
CA ASN A 224 53.32 -2.84 -4.86
C ASN A 224 54.43 -3.45 -4.00
N THR A 225 54.30 -4.73 -3.61
CA THR A 225 55.34 -5.46 -2.89
C THR A 225 56.62 -5.63 -3.73
N LEU A 226 56.48 -5.97 -5.02
CA LEU A 226 57.61 -6.06 -5.94
C LEU A 226 58.27 -4.69 -6.19
N LEU A 227 57.48 -3.63 -6.37
CA LEU A 227 57.96 -2.27 -6.56
C LEU A 227 58.73 -1.76 -5.33
N THR A 228 58.30 -2.13 -4.13
CA THR A 228 58.91 -1.66 -2.87
C THR A 228 60.14 -2.48 -2.46
N ARG A 229 60.08 -3.82 -2.56
CA ARG A 229 61.18 -4.70 -2.11
C ARG A 229 62.29 -4.86 -3.15
N GLY A 230 62.00 -4.69 -4.44
CA GLY A 230 62.94 -4.98 -5.53
C GLY A 230 63.20 -6.49 -5.72
N CYS A 231 64.15 -6.84 -6.59
CA CYS A 231 64.47 -8.24 -6.92
C CYS A 231 65.59 -8.85 -6.05
N ILE A 232 66.45 -8.02 -5.45
CA ILE A 232 67.60 -8.46 -4.66
C ILE A 232 67.23 -8.44 -3.18
N LYS A 233 67.32 -9.60 -2.53
CA LYS A 233 67.07 -9.80 -1.10
C LYS A 233 68.26 -9.36 -0.26
N SER A 234 69.47 -9.77 -0.65
CA SER A 234 70.69 -9.39 0.06
C SER A 234 71.90 -9.38 -0.87
N VAL A 235 72.86 -8.50 -0.57
CA VAL A 235 74.19 -8.52 -1.18
C VAL A 235 75.21 -8.61 -0.07
N GLN A 236 75.91 -9.74 0.00
CA GLN A 236 77.04 -9.92 0.89
C GLN A 236 78.31 -9.81 0.08
N ARG A 237 79.30 -9.09 0.58
CA ARG A 237 80.55 -8.85 -0.14
C ARG A 237 81.72 -8.71 0.80
N GLY A 238 82.91 -9.00 0.29
CA GLY A 238 84.14 -8.80 1.02
C GLY A 238 85.38 -9.02 0.17
N LEU A 239 86.52 -8.88 0.83
CA LEU A 239 87.82 -9.25 0.30
C LEU A 239 88.35 -10.42 1.13
N ARG A 240 88.93 -11.41 0.47
CA ARG A 240 89.64 -12.49 1.13
C ARG A 240 91.01 -12.65 0.50
N SER A 241 92.03 -12.78 1.35
CA SER A 241 93.39 -13.14 0.93
C SER A 241 93.74 -14.53 1.44
N GLY A 242 94.62 -15.21 0.70
CA GLY A 242 95.16 -16.52 1.09
C GLY A 242 96.54 -16.76 0.49
N ALA A 243 97.34 -17.58 1.16
CA ALA A 243 98.62 -18.05 0.66
C ALA A 243 98.42 -19.36 -0.12
N SER A 244 98.92 -19.43 -1.34
CA SER A 244 98.94 -20.69 -2.12
C SER A 244 100.03 -21.61 -1.57
N GLY A 245 99.59 -22.74 -1.03
CA GLY A 245 100.45 -23.76 -0.43
C GLY A 245 99.71 -25.04 -0.07
N THR A 246 98.39 -25.02 -0.02
CA THR A 246 97.55 -26.19 0.22
C THR A 246 96.41 -26.24 -0.79
N SER A 247 96.08 -27.43 -1.29
CA SER A 247 94.93 -27.69 -2.18
C SER A 247 93.57 -27.51 -1.49
N ALA A 248 93.50 -26.73 -0.40
CA ALA A 248 92.33 -26.57 0.43
C ALA A 248 91.53 -25.33 0.00
N ALA A 249 90.21 -25.48 -0.13
CA ALA A 249 89.32 -24.37 -0.42
C ALA A 249 89.33 -23.35 0.73
N ILE A 250 89.31 -22.06 0.41
CA ILE A 250 89.13 -20.98 1.37
C ILE A 250 87.67 -20.90 1.77
N GLU A 251 87.43 -20.93 3.08
CA GLU A 251 86.11 -20.83 3.67
C GLU A 251 85.79 -19.39 4.09
N ILE A 252 84.63 -18.91 3.65
CA ILE A 252 84.09 -17.59 3.96
C ILE A 252 82.73 -17.79 4.60
N ILE A 253 82.63 -17.45 5.89
CA ILE A 253 81.36 -17.43 6.61
C ILE A 253 80.55 -16.25 6.10
N ILE A 254 79.33 -16.53 5.65
CA ILE A 254 78.35 -15.55 5.20
C ILE A 254 77.13 -15.60 6.12
N LYS A 255 76.33 -14.53 6.13
CA LYS A 255 74.99 -14.59 6.71
C LYS A 255 74.14 -15.56 5.89
N SER A 256 73.15 -16.18 6.53
CA SER A 256 72.27 -17.17 5.90
C SER A 256 71.66 -16.66 4.59
N VAL A 257 71.79 -17.44 3.52
CA VAL A 257 71.17 -17.25 2.20
C VAL A 257 70.51 -18.54 1.73
N ASP A 258 69.62 -18.47 0.74
CA ASP A 258 69.19 -19.65 -0.04
C ASP A 258 70.13 -19.85 -1.24
N PRO A 259 70.99 -20.90 -1.25
CA PRO A 259 71.95 -21.10 -2.34
C PRO A 259 71.30 -21.30 -3.71
N SER A 260 70.04 -21.78 -3.77
CA SER A 260 69.30 -21.97 -5.03
C SER A 260 68.87 -20.66 -5.68
N LYS A 261 68.83 -19.57 -4.89
CA LYS A 261 68.45 -18.21 -5.31
C LYS A 261 69.63 -17.24 -5.33
N CYS A 262 70.85 -17.76 -5.32
CA CYS A 262 72.06 -16.96 -5.31
C CYS A 262 72.84 -17.09 -6.61
N PHE A 263 73.53 -16.02 -7.00
CA PHE A 263 74.73 -16.14 -7.82
C PHE A 263 75.90 -15.47 -7.11
N VAL A 264 77.10 -15.91 -7.45
CA VAL A 264 78.33 -15.44 -6.81
C VAL A 264 79.22 -14.80 -7.86
N ILE A 265 79.68 -13.58 -7.57
CA ILE A 265 80.65 -12.87 -8.37
C ILE A 265 82.00 -12.98 -7.68
N LEU A 266 83.00 -13.48 -8.40
CA LEU A 266 84.40 -13.43 -7.98
C LEU A 266 85.14 -12.45 -8.89
N ASN A 267 85.85 -11.51 -8.29
CA ASN A 267 86.80 -10.66 -8.99
C ASN A 267 88.18 -10.87 -8.35
N ASN A 268 89.12 -11.39 -9.13
CA ASN A 268 90.44 -11.79 -8.67
C ASN A 268 91.51 -10.89 -9.29
N GLY A 269 92.50 -10.51 -8.49
CA GLY A 269 93.78 -10.00 -8.94
C GLY A 269 94.92 -10.77 -8.28
N GLY A 270 95.72 -11.48 -9.08
CA GLY A 270 96.97 -12.11 -8.65
C GLY A 270 98.17 -11.40 -9.26
N ILE A 271 99.12 -10.94 -8.44
CA ILE A 271 100.40 -10.39 -8.89
C ILE A 271 101.49 -11.38 -8.48
N GLY A 272 102.14 -12.00 -9.47
CA GLY A 272 103.28 -12.89 -9.29
C GLY A 272 104.18 -12.87 -10.52
N SER A 273 105.47 -13.10 -10.32
CA SER A 273 106.52 -13.09 -11.35
C SER A 273 106.32 -14.19 -12.40
N GLY A 274 105.43 -13.94 -13.36
CA GLY A 274 105.25 -14.73 -14.59
C GLY A 274 104.02 -15.64 -14.70
N SER A 275 103.14 -15.72 -13.69
CA SER A 275 101.97 -16.63 -13.69
C SER A 275 100.69 -15.96 -13.19
N THR A 276 99.55 -16.24 -13.83
CA THR A 276 98.21 -15.78 -13.42
C THR A 276 97.48 -16.85 -12.61
N SER A 277 97.00 -16.52 -11.41
CA SER A 277 96.19 -17.41 -10.58
C SER A 277 94.71 -17.05 -10.71
N PHE A 278 93.87 -18.01 -11.06
CA PHE A 278 92.40 -17.84 -11.08
C PHE A 278 91.78 -18.47 -9.84
N SER A 279 90.65 -17.95 -9.37
CA SER A 279 89.87 -18.58 -8.31
C SER A 279 88.49 -18.94 -8.86
N TYR A 280 87.95 -20.06 -8.41
CA TYR A 280 86.60 -20.50 -8.78
C TYR A 280 85.80 -20.85 -7.53
N ILE A 281 84.48 -20.83 -7.69
CA ILE A 281 83.54 -21.20 -6.63
C ILE A 281 83.63 -22.73 -6.47
N TYR A 282 83.98 -23.19 -5.28
CA TYR A 282 84.03 -24.61 -4.94
C TYR A 282 82.65 -25.10 -4.47
N SER A 283 82.02 -24.36 -3.57
CA SER A 283 80.65 -24.64 -3.10
C SER A 283 80.04 -23.39 -2.46
N LEU A 284 78.71 -23.29 -2.50
CA LEU A 284 77.93 -22.35 -1.70
C LEU A 284 76.93 -23.15 -0.86
N THR A 285 77.00 -23.01 0.46
CA THR A 285 75.96 -23.47 1.38
C THR A 285 75.18 -22.26 1.91
N ASP A 286 74.14 -22.52 2.70
CA ASP A 286 73.34 -21.49 3.34
C ASP A 286 74.17 -20.48 4.16
N VAL A 287 75.24 -20.92 4.82
CA VAL A 287 76.08 -20.06 5.69
C VAL A 287 77.55 -19.94 5.27
N MET A 288 77.97 -20.59 4.16
CA MET A 288 79.38 -20.62 3.78
C MET A 288 79.61 -20.61 2.27
N LEU A 289 80.49 -19.70 1.82
CA LEU A 289 81.07 -19.71 0.47
C LEU A 289 82.47 -20.32 0.54
N LYS A 290 82.72 -21.36 -0.27
CA LYS A 290 84.05 -21.94 -0.47
C LYS A 290 84.60 -21.54 -1.83
N ILE A 291 85.83 -21.01 -1.85
CA ILE A 291 86.54 -20.61 -3.06
C ILE A 291 87.82 -21.40 -3.16
N SER A 292 88.07 -22.01 -4.31
CA SER A 292 89.29 -22.77 -4.56
C SER A 292 90.21 -22.03 -5.55
N PRO A 293 91.52 -21.95 -5.29
CA PRO A 293 92.48 -21.45 -6.28
C PRO A 293 92.71 -22.50 -7.38
N ASN A 294 92.79 -22.06 -8.64
CA ASN A 294 93.27 -22.87 -9.76
C ASN A 294 94.80 -22.94 -9.68
N TYR A 295 95.34 -24.16 -9.64
CA TYR A 295 96.74 -24.43 -9.35
C TYR A 295 97.55 -24.56 -10.65
N TYR A 296 98.63 -23.79 -10.81
CA TYR A 296 99.75 -24.21 -11.68
C TYR A 296 101.13 -23.68 -11.20
N VAL A 297 102.01 -24.66 -10.97
CA VAL A 297 103.50 -24.72 -10.85
C VAL A 297 104.29 -23.98 -9.74
N SER A 298 104.93 -24.85 -8.94
CA SER A 298 106.36 -24.89 -8.59
C SER A 298 107.01 -23.64 -7.97
N GLY A 299 107.00 -23.62 -6.63
CA GLY A 299 108.17 -23.15 -5.87
C GLY A 299 108.13 -21.73 -5.31
N SER A 300 107.00 -21.02 -5.36
CA SER A 300 106.86 -19.74 -4.67
C SER A 300 105.45 -19.55 -4.12
N PHE A 301 105.34 -19.05 -2.88
CA PHE A 301 104.06 -18.77 -2.23
C PHE A 301 103.39 -17.57 -2.92
N TYR A 302 102.38 -17.82 -3.76
CA TYR A 302 101.55 -16.75 -4.33
C TYR A 302 100.50 -16.31 -3.31
N HIS A 303 100.46 -15.02 -3.00
CA HIS A 303 99.31 -14.39 -2.35
C HIS A 303 98.27 -14.08 -3.42
N PHE A 304 97.04 -14.53 -3.23
CA PHE A 304 95.93 -14.13 -4.09
C PHE A 304 94.90 -13.34 -3.31
N TYR A 305 94.30 -12.37 -3.97
CA TYR A 305 93.23 -11.54 -3.44
C TYR A 305 91.98 -11.77 -4.27
N VAL A 306 90.91 -12.18 -3.61
CA VAL A 306 89.61 -12.35 -4.24
C VAL A 306 88.60 -11.43 -3.57
N SER A 307 88.04 -10.52 -4.35
CA SER A 307 86.80 -9.85 -3.98
C SER A 307 85.65 -10.78 -4.35
N TRP A 308 84.75 -10.98 -3.40
CA TRP A 308 83.61 -11.86 -3.57
C TRP A 308 82.32 -11.08 -3.29
N GLN A 309 81.26 -11.44 -4.01
CA GLN A 309 79.92 -11.00 -3.74
C GLN A 309 78.97 -12.19 -3.87
N VAL A 310 78.12 -12.42 -2.87
CA VAL A 310 76.98 -13.33 -2.92
C VAL A 310 75.73 -12.46 -3.02
N VAL A 311 75.02 -12.57 -4.14
CA VAL A 311 73.78 -11.82 -4.41
C VAL A 311 72.62 -12.80 -4.34
N GLU A 312 71.74 -12.61 -3.37
CA GLU A 312 70.55 -13.43 -3.15
C GLU A 312 69.30 -12.71 -3.66
N PHE A 313 68.43 -13.44 -4.36
CA PHE A 313 67.14 -12.95 -4.84
C PHE A 313 66.00 -13.41 -3.92
N TYR A 314 64.87 -12.71 -3.97
CA TYR A 314 63.66 -13.11 -3.25
C TYR A 314 63.05 -14.42 -3.79
#